data_AF-A0A0D6LK27-F1
#
_entry.id   AF-A0A0D6LK27-F1
#
_cell.length_a   1.000
_cell.length_b   1.000
_cell.length_c   1.000
_cell.angle_alpha   90.00
_cell.angle_beta   90.00
_cell.angle_gamma   90.00
#
_symmetry.space_group_name_H-M   'P 1'
#
loop_
_entity.id
_entity.type
_entity.pdbx_description
1 polymer ?
#
loop_
_entity_poly.entity_id
_entity_poly.type
_entity_poly.pdbx_seq_one_letter_code
_entity_poly.pdbx_strand_id
1 'polypeptide(L)'
;MSEDDNQDATVKCPEQFIDWAACMQNMSASFHEDGRINEECLCLHSALAHRCGHLMREAIHCYNSSTKTPRGAECEEQFMQQALCVKKYGGEKE
;
A
#
# COMPACT_ATOMS: atom_id res chain seq x y z
N MET A 1 -31.66 -2.83 5.84
CA MET A 1 -30.68 -1.83 5.37
C MET A 1 -29.32 -2.34 5.78
N SER A 2 -28.45 -2.50 4.80
CA SER A 2 -27.34 -3.46 4.73
C SER A 2 -26.22 -3.23 5.75
N GLU A 3 -25.51 -4.33 6.03
CA GLU A 3 -24.45 -4.47 7.02
C GLU A 3 -23.33 -3.41 6.96
N ASP A 4 -23.01 -2.89 8.14
CA ASP A 4 -21.83 -2.08 8.48
C ASP A 4 -20.64 -3.03 8.67
N ASP A 5 -19.82 -3.23 7.63
CA ASP A 5 -18.53 -3.92 7.74
C ASP A 5 -17.44 -2.91 8.10
N ASN A 6 -17.46 -2.50 9.37
CA ASN A 6 -16.35 -1.83 10.01
C ASN A 6 -15.67 -2.83 10.96
N GLN A 7 -14.72 -3.60 10.45
CA GLN A 7 -13.72 -4.22 11.30
C GLN A 7 -12.35 -4.37 10.61
N ASP A 8 -11.50 -3.40 10.92
CA ASP A 8 -10.14 -3.62 11.41
C ASP A 8 -9.03 -3.90 10.38
N ALA A 9 -8.54 -2.81 9.75
CA ALA A 9 -7.28 -2.78 9.02
C ALA A 9 -6.04 -2.76 9.94
N THR A 10 -6.23 -2.60 11.25
CA THR A 10 -5.17 -2.54 12.27
C THR A 10 -4.67 -3.91 12.75
N VAL A 11 -5.46 -4.96 12.56
CA VAL A 11 -5.12 -6.36 12.85
C VAL A 11 -4.31 -7.02 11.73
N LYS A 12 -4.27 -6.42 10.53
CA LYS A 12 -3.80 -7.15 9.34
C LYS A 12 -2.29 -7.21 9.13
N CYS A 13 -1.50 -6.40 9.82
CA CYS A 13 -0.02 -6.42 9.71
C CYS A 13 0.64 -5.85 10.97
N PRO A 14 1.01 -6.70 11.94
CA PRO A 14 2.42 -7.13 12.04
C PRO A 14 2.50 -8.63 12.48
N GLU A 15 3.53 -9.42 12.23
CA GLU A 15 4.97 -9.18 12.15
C GLU A 15 5.60 -10.08 11.06
N GLN A 16 6.75 -9.68 10.51
CA GLN A 16 7.68 -10.54 9.79
C GLN A 16 7.26 -11.03 8.38
N PHE A 17 7.17 -10.09 7.42
CA PHE A 17 7.93 -10.18 6.16
C PHE A 17 7.90 -11.48 5.31
N ILE A 18 6.80 -12.22 5.23
CA ILE A 18 6.73 -13.41 4.33
C ILE A 18 5.66 -13.33 3.24
N ASP A 19 4.64 -12.48 3.35
CA ASP A 19 3.71 -12.32 2.23
C ASP A 19 3.21 -10.88 2.06
N TRP A 20 4.19 -9.95 2.01
CA TRP A 20 4.01 -8.58 1.54
C TRP A 20 3.17 -8.54 0.24
N ALA A 21 3.45 -9.47 -0.68
CA ALA A 21 2.73 -9.61 -1.94
C ALA A 21 1.26 -10.04 -1.72
N ALA A 22 0.94 -11.01 -0.86
CA ALA A 22 -0.44 -11.41 -0.60
C ALA A 22 -1.24 -10.36 0.20
N CYS A 23 -0.59 -9.62 1.11
CA CYS A 23 -1.24 -8.49 1.80
C CYS A 23 -1.67 -7.42 0.79
N MET A 24 -0.78 -7.09 -0.15
CA MET A 24 -1.08 -6.18 -1.24
C MET A 24 -2.19 -6.77 -2.14
N GLN A 25 -2.13 -8.06 -2.50
CA GLN A 25 -3.13 -8.71 -3.37
C GLN A 25 -4.54 -8.80 -2.77
N ASN A 26 -4.70 -8.79 -1.44
CA ASN A 26 -6.02 -8.76 -0.79
C ASN A 26 -6.66 -7.35 -0.82
N MET A 27 -5.92 -6.33 -1.27
CA MET A 27 -6.44 -5.00 -1.57
C MET A 27 -6.94 -4.95 -3.02
N SER A 28 -7.90 -5.83 -3.34
CA SER A 28 -8.38 -6.08 -4.71
C SER A 28 -8.97 -4.85 -5.42
N ALA A 29 -9.36 -3.81 -4.67
CA ALA A 29 -9.84 -2.55 -5.24
C ALA A 29 -8.74 -1.70 -5.90
N SER A 30 -7.46 -1.99 -5.64
CA SER A 30 -6.34 -1.15 -6.02
C SER A 30 -5.51 -1.69 -7.18
N PHE A 31 -5.89 -2.79 -7.83
CA PHE A 31 -5.10 -3.39 -8.91
C PHE A 31 -5.87 -3.45 -10.24
N HIS A 32 -5.16 -3.21 -11.34
CA HIS A 32 -5.60 -3.52 -12.70
C HIS A 32 -5.60 -5.04 -12.92
N GLU A 33 -6.32 -5.50 -13.95
CA GLU A 33 -6.39 -6.92 -14.33
C GLU A 33 -4.99 -7.52 -14.64
N ASP A 34 -4.05 -6.70 -15.10
CA ASP A 34 -2.64 -7.06 -15.32
C ASP A 34 -1.79 -7.21 -14.04
N GLY A 35 -2.39 -7.01 -12.86
CA GLY A 35 -1.69 -7.07 -11.57
C GLY A 35 -0.79 -5.86 -11.30
N ARG A 36 -1.05 -4.72 -11.95
CA ARG A 36 -0.44 -3.40 -11.65
C ARG A 36 -1.31 -2.65 -10.65
N ILE A 37 -0.73 -1.82 -9.80
CA ILE A 37 -1.48 -0.95 -8.90
C ILE A 37 -2.11 0.20 -9.70
N ASN A 38 -3.39 0.44 -9.49
CA ASN A 38 -4.14 1.58 -10.01
C ASN A 38 -3.97 2.78 -9.06
N GLU A 39 -3.00 3.65 -9.36
CA GLU A 39 -2.74 4.89 -8.61
C GLU A 39 -3.88 5.92 -8.66
N GLU A 40 -4.82 5.80 -9.61
CA GLU A 40 -6.01 6.66 -9.72
C GLU A 40 -7.20 6.14 -8.90
N CYS A 41 -7.06 4.98 -8.24
CA CYS A 41 -8.12 4.47 -7.38
C CYS A 41 -8.37 5.44 -6.21
N LEU A 42 -9.64 5.80 -6.01
CA LEU A 42 -10.08 6.58 -4.83
C LEU A 42 -9.61 5.96 -3.50
N CYS A 43 -9.45 4.63 -3.47
CA CYS A 43 -8.93 3.88 -2.32
C CYS A 43 -7.49 4.25 -1.93
N LEU A 44 -6.66 4.67 -2.90
CA LEU A 44 -5.27 5.08 -2.70
C LEU A 44 -5.12 6.59 -2.47
N HIS A 45 -6.16 7.38 -2.77
CA HIS A 45 -6.10 8.84 -2.64
C HIS A 45 -5.69 9.32 -1.25
N SER A 46 -6.17 8.69 -0.18
CA SER A 46 -5.77 9.05 1.19
C SER A 46 -4.28 8.82 1.43
N ALA A 47 -3.72 7.73 0.92
CA ALA A 47 -2.29 7.43 1.03
C ALA A 47 -1.45 8.39 0.17
N LEU A 48 -1.95 8.76 -1.01
CA LEU A 48 -1.29 9.65 -1.97
C LEU A 48 -1.38 11.15 -1.61
N ALA A 49 -2.42 11.55 -0.87
CA ALA A 49 -2.62 12.89 -0.36
C ALA A 49 -1.90 13.13 0.98
N HIS A 50 -1.40 12.07 1.62
CA HIS A 50 -0.58 12.21 2.82
C HIS A 50 0.69 13.02 2.53
N ARG A 51 1.28 13.64 3.54
CA ARG A 51 2.59 14.33 3.43
C ARG A 51 3.69 13.41 2.85
N CYS A 52 3.56 12.11 3.06
CA CYS A 52 4.45 11.07 2.55
C CYS A 52 3.97 10.44 1.23
N GLY A 53 2.95 11.00 0.59
CA GLY A 53 2.32 10.44 -0.59
C GLY A 53 3.21 10.41 -1.83
N HIS A 54 4.27 11.22 -1.87
CA HIS A 54 5.28 11.14 -2.93
C HIS A 54 6.05 9.81 -2.89
N LEU A 55 6.39 9.31 -1.69
CA LEU A 55 7.04 8.01 -1.50
C LEU A 55 6.11 6.87 -1.92
N MET A 56 4.82 7.00 -1.64
CA MET A 56 3.82 6.02 -2.08
C MET A 56 3.72 5.98 -3.62
N ARG A 57 3.71 7.14 -4.29
CA ARG A 57 3.75 7.23 -5.76
C ARG A 57 5.00 6.58 -6.35
N GLU A 58 6.17 6.83 -5.77
CA GLU A 58 7.43 6.21 -6.21
C GLU A 58 7.43 4.69 -6.03
N ALA A 59 6.90 4.20 -4.91
CA ALA A 59 6.76 2.78 -4.65
C ALA A 59 5.79 2.11 -5.64
N ILE A 60 4.65 2.74 -5.92
CA ILE A 60 3.67 2.28 -6.92
C ILE A 60 4.30 2.25 -8.32
N HIS A 61 5.02 3.29 -8.71
CA HIS A 61 5.72 3.34 -9.99
C HIS A 61 6.76 2.21 -10.10
N CYS A 62 7.55 1.98 -9.04
CA CYS A 62 8.49 0.86 -8.99
C CYS A 62 7.75 -0.47 -9.19
N TYR A 63 6.68 -0.71 -8.43
CA TYR A 63 5.89 -1.94 -8.52
C TYR A 63 5.32 -2.17 -9.93
N ASN A 64 4.76 -1.13 -10.54
CA ASN A 64 4.16 -1.18 -11.88
C ASN A 64 5.19 -1.41 -12.99
N SER A 65 6.42 -0.96 -12.79
CA SER A 65 7.55 -1.17 -13.71
C SER A 65 8.29 -2.49 -13.48
N SER A 66 8.10 -3.15 -12.33
CA SER A 66 8.85 -4.35 -11.96
C SER A 66 8.43 -5.56 -12.80
N THR A 67 9.45 -6.28 -13.28
CA THR A 67 9.32 -7.52 -14.06
C THR A 67 9.75 -8.75 -13.26
N LYS A 68 10.06 -8.59 -11.97
CA LYS A 68 10.47 -9.69 -11.07
C LYS A 68 9.27 -10.53 -10.65
N THR A 69 9.54 -11.73 -10.15
CA THR A 69 8.53 -12.63 -9.58
C THR A 69 8.96 -12.98 -8.14
N PRO A 70 8.19 -12.59 -7.12
CA PRO A 70 6.95 -11.81 -7.16
C PRO A 70 7.17 -10.36 -7.63
N ARG A 71 6.16 -9.76 -8.28
CA ARG A 71 6.25 -8.38 -8.80
C ARG A 71 6.54 -7.41 -7.64
N GLY A 72 7.50 -6.51 -7.85
CA GLY A 72 7.89 -5.54 -6.83
C GLY A 72 8.76 -6.09 -5.71
N ALA A 73 9.31 -7.31 -5.84
CA ALA A 73 10.29 -7.86 -4.88
C ALA A 73 11.52 -6.96 -4.68
N GLU A 74 11.86 -6.15 -5.68
CA GLU A 74 12.96 -5.18 -5.61
C GLU A 74 12.54 -3.78 -5.09
N CYS A 75 11.24 -3.55 -4.90
CA CYS A 75 10.67 -2.26 -4.53
C CYS A 75 10.40 -2.10 -3.02
N GLU A 76 10.89 -3.08 -2.24
CA GLU A 76 10.70 -3.15 -0.79
C GLU A 76 11.18 -1.87 -0.09
N GLU A 77 12.32 -1.32 -0.51
CA GLU A 77 12.90 -0.13 0.09
C GLU A 77 11.98 1.08 -0.02
N GLN A 78 11.34 1.30 -1.17
CA GLN A 78 10.43 2.42 -1.41
C GLN A 78 9.19 2.32 -0.52
N PHE A 79 8.64 1.11 -0.38
CA PHE A 79 7.52 0.87 0.53
C PHE A 79 7.93 1.04 2.00
N MET A 80 9.14 0.61 2.37
CA MET A 80 9.68 0.85 3.72
C MET A 80 9.87 2.34 4.01
N GLN A 81 10.40 3.12 3.06
CA GLN A 81 10.56 4.56 3.22
C GLN A 81 9.20 5.26 3.43
N GLN A 82 8.19 4.86 2.66
CA GLN A 82 6.83 5.35 2.83
C GLN A 82 6.30 5.01 4.23
N ALA A 83 6.46 3.76 4.69
CA ALA A 83 6.00 3.32 6.00
C ALA A 83 6.71 4.05 7.14
N LEU A 84 8.03 4.27 7.02
CA LEU A 84 8.82 5.06 7.99
C LEU A 84 8.38 6.52 8.02
N CYS A 85 8.09 7.12 6.86
CA CYS A 85 7.59 8.48 6.78
C CYS A 85 6.19 8.59 7.42
N VAL A 86 5.27 7.67 7.11
CA VAL A 86 3.95 7.64 7.74
C VAL A 86 4.07 7.39 9.24
N LYS A 87 4.97 6.53 9.71
CA LYS A 87 5.20 6.35 11.15
C LYS A 87 5.71 7.62 11.82
N LYS A 88 6.55 8.39 11.14
CA LYS A 88 7.10 9.67 11.64
C LYS A 88 6.04 10.78 11.71
N TYR A 89 5.12 10.83 10.74
CA TYR A 89 4.15 11.93 10.59
C TYR A 89 2.70 11.54 10.89
N GLY A 90 2.42 10.25 11.10
CA GLY A 90 1.09 9.68 11.40
C GLY A 90 0.78 9.61 12.88
N GLY A 91 1.67 10.15 13.73
CA GLY A 91 1.44 10.36 15.15
C GLY A 91 1.18 11.84 15.43
N GLU A 92 -0.08 12.25 15.28
CA GLU A 92 -0.80 13.24 16.10
C GLU A 92 -2.23 13.31 15.55
N LYS A 93 -3.09 12.39 16.02
CA LYS A 93 -4.51 12.70 16.15
C LYS A 93 -4.64 13.49 17.45
N GLU A 94 -4.76 14.81 17.36
CA GLU A 94 -5.35 15.64 18.43
C GLU A 94 -6.88 15.52 18.35
#